data_AF-A0A2W1BGP8-F1
#
_entry.id   AF-A0A2W1BGP8-F1
#
_cell.length_a   1.000
_cell.length_b   1.000
_cell.length_c   1.000
_cell.angle_alpha   90.00
_cell.angle_beta   90.00
_cell.angle_gamma   90.00
#
_symmetry.space_group_name_H-M   'P 1'
#
loop_
_entity.id
_entity.type
_entity.pdbx_description
1 polymer ?
#
loop_
_entity_poly.entity_id
_entity_poly.type
_entity_poly.pdbx_seq_one_letter_code
_entity_poly.pdbx_strand_id
1 'polypeptide(L)' 'MIFLKKCYKECEEGTHAYTTGCGPKTPEATCDNPTPQAEKAIICDYSACYCDPPTVRDTASGKCVRREECPKKA' A
#
# COMPACT_ATOMS: atom_id res chain seq x y z
N MET A 1 1.86 28.25 18.95
CA MET A 1 2.31 27.54 17.73
C MET A 1 1.21 26.57 17.34
N ILE A 2 0.50 26.85 16.24
CA ILE A 2 -0.64 26.04 15.80
C ILE A 2 -0.05 24.83 15.06
N PHE A 3 -0.07 23.66 15.69
CA PHE A 3 0.20 22.40 14.98
C PHE A 3 -0.98 22.16 14.04
N LEU A 4 -0.86 22.63 12.80
CA LEU A 4 -1.67 22.16 11.68
C LEU A 4 -1.35 20.67 11.51
N LYS A 5 -2.02 19.81 12.29
CA LYS A 5 -2.09 18.37 12.04
C LYS A 5 -2.89 18.16 10.76
N LYS A 6 -2.28 18.46 9.61
CA LYS A 6 -2.60 17.72 8.40
C LYS A 6 -2.28 16.27 8.75
N CYS A 7 -3.28 15.39 8.75
CA CYS A 7 -3.06 13.94 8.76
C CYS A 7 -2.42 13.54 7.41
N TYR A 8 -1.26 14.09 7.10
CA TYR A 8 -0.43 13.61 6.02
C TYR A 8 0.55 12.65 6.69
N LYS A 9 0.27 11.35 6.54
CA LYS A 9 1.30 10.36 6.81
C LYS A 9 2.21 10.44 5.59
N GLU A 10 3.42 10.96 5.77
CA GLU A 10 4.43 10.81 4.73
C GLU A 10 4.60 9.32 4.51
N CYS A 11 4.32 8.89 3.28
CA CYS A 11 4.56 7.53 2.87
C CYS A 11 6.05 7.27 3.06
N GLU A 12 6.39 6.14 3.70
CA GLU A 12 7.78 5.76 3.97
C GLU A 12 8.58 5.73 2.67
N GLU A 13 9.89 5.95 2.75
CA GLU A 13 10.77 5.92 1.58
C GLU A 13 10.58 4.58 0.82
N GLY A 14 10.26 4.67 -0.48
CA GLY A 14 9.90 3.51 -1.30
C GLY A 14 8.41 3.18 -1.34
N THR A 15 7.55 4.08 -0.83
CA THR A 15 6.10 4.02 -1.02
C THR A 15 5.55 5.30 -1.65
N HIS A 16 4.57 5.16 -2.54
CA HIS A 16 3.82 6.25 -3.15
C HIS A 16 2.42 6.37 -2.55
N ALA A 17 1.87 7.58 -2.54
CA ALA A 17 0.49 7.79 -2.14
C ALA A 17 -0.47 7.25 -3.21
N TYR A 18 -1.25 6.25 -2.86
CA TYR A 18 -2.35 5.73 -3.64
C TYR A 18 -3.66 6.31 -3.13
N THR A 19 -4.36 7.07 -3.97
CA THR A 19 -5.67 7.63 -3.65
C THR A 19 -6.71 7.19 -4.67
N THR A 20 -7.80 6.61 -4.21
CA THR A 20 -9.00 6.40 -5.04
C THR A 20 -10.01 7.49 -4.73
N GLY A 21 -10.36 8.29 -5.74
CA GLY A 21 -11.34 9.37 -5.61
C GLY A 21 -12.73 8.84 -5.21
N CYS A 22 -13.37 8.09 -6.10
CA CYS A 22 -14.55 7.26 -5.83
C CYS A 22 -14.55 6.14 -6.88
N GLY A 23 -14.07 4.96 -6.52
CA GLY A 23 -13.96 3.87 -7.47
C GLY A 23 -13.60 2.55 -6.81
N PRO A 24 -13.54 1.47 -7.60
CA PRO A 24 -12.97 0.22 -7.14
C PRO A 24 -11.51 0.46 -6.74
N LYS A 25 -11.16 0.15 -5.48
CA LYS A 25 -9.77 0.19 -5.05
C LYS A 25 -9.04 -1.08 -5.52
N THR A 26 -7.83 -0.92 -6.00
CA THR A 26 -6.92 -2.06 -6.18
C THR A 26 -6.07 -2.15 -4.93
N PRO A 27 -6.13 -3.25 -4.15
CA PRO A 27 -5.22 -3.44 -3.03
C PRO A 27 -3.76 -3.42 -3.50
N GLU A 28 -2.85 -3.12 -2.58
CA GLU A 28 -1.42 -3.18 -2.83
C GLU A 28 -0.96 -4.63 -3.03
N ALA A 29 0.04 -4.84 -3.89
CA ALA A 29 0.63 -6.16 -4.08
C ALA A 29 1.42 -6.56 -2.82
N THR A 30 1.10 -7.73 -2.28
CA THR A 30 1.73 -8.26 -1.07
C THR A 30 2.51 -9.54 -1.37
N CYS A 31 3.37 -9.95 -0.45
CA CYS A 31 4.06 -11.25 -0.55
C CYS A 31 3.08 -12.44 -0.64
N ASP A 32 1.96 -12.40 0.09
CA ASP A 32 0.91 -13.43 0.01
C ASP A 32 0.04 -13.30 -1.26
N ASN A 33 -0.17 -12.08 -1.76
CA ASN A 33 -0.97 -11.81 -2.96
C ASN A 33 -0.26 -10.83 -3.91
N PRO A 34 0.59 -11.33 -4.83
CA PRO A 34 1.39 -10.49 -5.72
C PRO A 34 0.58 -9.84 -6.84
N THR A 35 -0.63 -10.33 -7.12
CA THR A 35 -1.55 -9.79 -8.13
C THR A 35 -2.92 -9.55 -7.50
N PRO A 36 -3.04 -8.50 -6.68
CA PRO A 36 -4.32 -8.11 -6.10
C PRO A 36 -5.28 -7.69 -7.20
N GLN A 37 -6.50 -8.22 -7.15
CA GLN A 37 -7.57 -7.76 -8.02
C GLN A 37 -8.25 -6.54 -7.42
N ALA A 38 -8.69 -5.64 -8.30
CA ALA A 38 -9.53 -4.53 -7.89
C ALA A 38 -10.78 -5.04 -7.17
N GLU A 39 -11.04 -4.51 -5.98
CA GLU A 39 -12.26 -4.80 -5.26
C GLU A 39 -13.46 -4.24 -6.02
N LYS A 40 -14.58 -4.98 -6.02
CA LYS A 40 -15.83 -4.51 -6.64
C LYS A 40 -16.51 -3.41 -5.83
N ALA A 41 -16.11 -3.22 -4.57
CA ALA A 41 -16.64 -2.20 -3.70
C ALA A 41 -16.11 -0.83 -4.13
N ILE A 42 -17.02 0.12 -4.32
CA ILE A 42 -16.66 1.52 -4.56
C ILE A 42 -16.30 2.14 -3.22
N ILE A 43 -15.05 2.56 -3.09
CA ILE A 43 -14.58 3.30 -1.94
C ILE A 43 -14.26 4.72 -2.40
N CYS A 44 -14.80 5.68 -1.65
CA CYS A 44 -14.54 7.09 -1.78
C CYS A 44 -13.58 7.53 -0.66
N ASP A 45 -12.71 8.51 -0.95
CA ASP A 45 -11.75 9.09 0.01
C ASP A 45 -10.72 8.10 0.58
N TYR A 46 -10.41 7.02 -0.15
CA TYR A 46 -9.36 6.09 0.29
C TYR A 46 -7.99 6.59 -0.15
N SER A 47 -7.14 6.80 0.85
CA SER A 47 -5.75 7.20 0.69
C SER A 47 -4.88 6.23 1.50
N ALA A 48 -3.95 5.55 0.83
CA ALA A 48 -3.02 4.61 1.43
C ALA A 48 -1.62 4.79 0.83
N CYS A 49 -0.59 4.32 1.52
CA CYS A 49 0.78 4.32 1.01
C CYS A 49 1.09 2.96 0.42
N TYR A 50 1.33 2.92 -0.89
CA TYR A 50 1.59 1.71 -1.66
C TYR A 50 3.08 1.59 -2.00
N CYS A 51 3.64 0.40 -1.96
CA CYS A 51 5.02 0.10 -2.31
C CYS A 51 5.27 0.46 -3.77
N ASP A 52 6.43 1.06 -4.03
CA ASP A 52 6.84 1.39 -5.39
C ASP A 52 7.13 0.12 -6.20
N PRO A 53 6.67 0.02 -7.45
CA PRO A 53 7.03 -1.09 -8.33
C PRO A 53 8.56 -1.14 -8.50
N PRO A 54 9.23 -2.33 -8.42
CA PRO A 54 8.69 -3.69 -8.42
C PRO A 54 8.59 -4.35 -7.03
N THR A 55 8.53 -3.57 -5.95
CA THR A 55 8.45 -4.10 -4.59
C THR A 55 7.02 -4.48 -4.21
N VAL A 56 6.90 -5.42 -3.27
CA VAL A 56 5.64 -5.89 -2.69
C VAL A 56 5.66 -5.70 -1.19
N ARG A 57 4.49 -5.49 -0.59
CA ARG A 57 4.36 -5.33 0.85
C ARG A 57 4.44 -6.68 1.55
N ASP A 58 5.40 -6.80 2.45
CA ASP A 58 5.45 -7.89 3.41
C ASP A 58 4.42 -7.59 4.52
N THR A 59 3.37 -8.41 4.60
CA THR A 59 2.31 -8.32 5.63
C THR A 59 2.83 -8.74 7.01
N ALA A 60 3.88 -9.55 7.09
CA ALA A 60 4.50 -9.99 8.32
C ALA A 60 5.44 -8.92 8.90
N SER A 61 6.25 -8.28 8.04
CA SER A 61 7.22 -7.25 8.46
C SER A 61 6.67 -5.83 8.39
N GLY A 62 5.59 -5.61 7.63
CA GLY A 62 5.02 -4.29 7.33
C GLY A 62 5.84 -3.46 6.33
N LYS A 63 6.93 -4.01 5.79
CA LYS A 63 7.90 -3.34 4.91
C LYS A 63 7.69 -3.67 3.44
N CYS A 64 8.10 -2.77 2.55
CA CYS A 64 8.20 -3.04 1.12
C CYS A 64 9.49 -3.80 0.84
N VAL A 65 9.36 -5.01 0.31
CA VAL A 65 10.49 -5.89 -0.04
C VAL A 65 10.34 -6.36 -1.47
N ARG A 66 11.42 -6.82 -2.10
CA ARG A 66 11.29 -7.47 -3.41
C ARG A 66 10.56 -8.79 -3.25
N ARG A 67 9.86 -9.23 -4.30
CA ARG A 67 9.15 -10.51 -4.31
C ARG A 67 10.05 -11.71 -3.96
N GLU A 68 11.34 -11.61 -4.28
CA GLU A 68 12.36 -12.61 -3.98
C GLU A 68 12.74 -12.66 -2.49
N GLU A 69 12.55 -11.53 -1.80
CA GLU A 69 12.85 -11.34 -0.37
C GLU A 69 11.63 -11.60 0.51
N CYS A 70 10.50 -11.98 -0.08
CA CYS A 70 9.32 -12.34 0.67
C CYS A 70 9.62 -13.50 1.63
N PRO A 71 9.13 -13.44 2.88
CA PRO A 71 9.32 -14.52 3.84
C PRO A 71 8.69 -15.78 3.25
N LYS A 72 9.54 -16.77 2.90
CA LYS A 72 9.07 -18.10 2.57
C LYS A 72 8.41 -18.64 3.83
N LYS A 73 7.08 -18.74 3.86
CA LYS A 73 6.37 -19.52 4.88
C LYS A 73 7.01 -20.92 4.87
N ALA A 74 7.75 -21.21 5.94
CA ALA A 74 8.38 -22.50 6.19
C ALA A 74 7.32 -23.54 6.57
#